data_AF-A0A397DWG0-F1
#
_entry.id   AF-A0A397DWG0-F1
#
_cell.length_a   1.000
_cell.length_b   1.000
_cell.length_c   1.000
_cell.angle_alpha   90.00
_cell.angle_beta   90.00
_cell.angle_gamma   90.00
#
_symmetry.space_group_name_H-M   'P 1'
#
loop_
_entity.id
_entity.type
_entity.pdbx_description
1 polymer ?
#
loop_
_entity_poly.entity_id
_entity_poly.type
_entity_poly.pdbx_seq_one_letter_code
_entity_poly.pdbx_strand_id
1 'polypeptide(L)'
;MVLYNTSPTLPSPLRRYMLPPFTIPEGSESDGDYDDSGMMMDVDMDSDDSTVQAPSQPRLAGNLTHGEWFLPEDDEDDAMDIMDMFALSLAIFTMLDTLRGVWNEIGLNVAEQEAELDRQLQEFYQYKVMDANNTKSQYLDDIASMQHDISTFVTQLGDPFKVPKDMGLQSKSLKEQEALVRADFDALKRVVDERTSALSAVVKELSYIQALMGEAPEKPSQPLDLTAAGIDRVKDALRVKKKEQANRRQAILKVADEYRVLVDQVQPVDLSDFDRSVVTNVEVQLLLGRSNVPHHNDQALGQSLNLIELISTRVADLIQLKADREQAKKTLLDQIHVLWDRLNVRR
;
A
#
# COMPACT_ATOMS: atom_id res chain seq x y z
N MET A 1 41.89 -2.67 16.59
CA MET A 1 42.38 -4.04 16.33
C MET A 1 41.84 -4.95 17.43
N VAL A 2 40.67 -5.59 17.21
CA VAL A 2 40.14 -6.79 17.91
C VAL A 2 39.04 -7.32 16.97
N LEU A 3 39.39 -8.17 16.01
CA LEU A 3 39.19 -9.63 15.93
C LEU A 3 37.73 -10.10 15.79
N TYR A 4 37.48 -10.68 14.61
CA TYR A 4 36.27 -11.34 14.12
C TYR A 4 35.98 -12.68 14.83
N ASN A 5 34.70 -13.03 14.94
CA ASN A 5 34.16 -14.41 14.89
C ASN A 5 32.68 -14.28 14.48
N THR A 6 32.34 -14.41 13.18
CA THR A 6 31.93 -15.63 12.45
C THR A 6 30.62 -16.24 12.94
N SER A 7 29.62 -16.08 12.07
CA SER A 7 28.27 -16.65 12.09
C SER A 7 28.25 -18.17 12.29
N PRO A 8 27.21 -18.72 12.93
CA PRO A 8 26.79 -20.08 12.66
C PRO A 8 25.71 -20.08 11.57
N THR A 9 26.10 -20.52 10.39
CA THR A 9 25.20 -21.08 9.39
C THR A 9 24.51 -22.29 10.01
N LEU A 10 23.18 -22.27 10.09
CA LEU A 10 22.40 -23.49 10.29
C LEU A 10 21.36 -23.67 9.17
N PRO A 11 21.11 -24.93 8.77
CA PRO A 11 20.45 -25.26 7.52
C PRO A 11 18.92 -25.30 7.67
N SER A 12 18.19 -24.69 6.74
CA SER A 12 16.92 -25.26 6.28
C SER A 12 17.22 -26.59 5.58
N PRO A 13 16.42 -27.68 5.71
CA PRO A 13 14.95 -27.64 5.69
C PRO A 13 14.26 -28.73 6.55
N LEU A 14 13.38 -28.38 7.48
CA LEU A 14 12.49 -29.37 8.08
C LEU A 14 11.20 -29.49 7.25
N ARG A 15 11.24 -30.51 6.41
CA ARG A 15 10.13 -31.23 5.78
C ARG A 15 8.78 -31.00 6.46
N ARG A 16 7.80 -30.51 5.67
CA ARG A 16 6.39 -30.83 5.87
C ARG A 16 6.26 -32.34 6.02
N TYR A 17 6.00 -32.83 7.22
CA TYR A 17 5.46 -34.17 7.39
C TYR A 17 3.96 -34.08 7.14
N MET A 18 3.55 -34.61 5.98
CA MET A 18 2.17 -34.98 5.72
C MET A 18 1.76 -36.02 6.76
N LEU A 19 0.62 -35.78 7.43
CA LEU A 19 -0.06 -36.78 8.24
C LEU A 19 -0.40 -38.02 7.37
N PRO A 20 -0.22 -39.25 7.86
CA PRO A 20 -0.84 -40.42 7.24
C PRO A 20 -2.36 -40.41 7.50
N PRO A 21 -3.18 -40.91 6.56
CA PRO A 21 -4.62 -40.92 6.70
C PRO A 21 -5.03 -42.04 7.66
N PHE A 22 -5.67 -41.70 8.77
CA PHE A 22 -6.43 -42.69 9.52
C PHE A 22 -7.78 -42.86 8.84
N THR A 23 -7.98 -44.04 8.25
CA THR A 23 -9.23 -44.54 7.69
C THR A 23 -10.30 -44.64 8.78
N ILE A 24 -11.41 -43.91 8.62
CA ILE A 24 -12.65 -44.12 9.36
C ILE A 24 -13.45 -45.20 8.61
N PRO A 25 -13.91 -46.29 9.25
CA PRO A 25 -14.71 -47.31 8.58
C PRO A 25 -16.08 -46.78 8.14
N GLU A 26 -16.48 -47.15 6.93
CA GLU A 26 -17.78 -46.87 6.34
C GLU A 26 -18.92 -47.48 7.17
N GLY A 27 -19.93 -46.65 7.46
CA GLY A 27 -21.28 -47.09 7.82
C GLY A 27 -22.21 -46.71 6.68
N SER A 28 -22.75 -47.73 6.01
CA SER A 28 -23.60 -47.66 4.83
C SER A 28 -25.02 -47.14 5.10
N GLU A 29 -25.45 -46.25 4.21
CA GLU A 29 -26.80 -46.09 3.61
C GLU A 29 -28.00 -45.67 4.48
N SER A 30 -28.54 -44.49 4.18
CA SER A 30 -29.93 -44.40 3.71
C SER A 30 -30.13 -43.16 2.82
N ASP A 31 -30.49 -43.41 1.56
CA ASP A 31 -30.97 -42.43 0.59
C ASP A 31 -32.27 -41.74 1.05
N GLY A 32 -32.43 -40.48 0.68
CA GLY A 32 -33.65 -39.72 0.90
C GLY A 32 -33.55 -38.30 0.38
N ASP A 33 -33.58 -38.16 -0.95
CA ASP A 33 -33.91 -36.90 -1.65
C ASP A 33 -35.20 -36.30 -1.09
N TYR A 34 -35.23 -34.97 -0.84
CA TYR A 34 -36.31 -34.09 -1.31
C TYR A 34 -35.87 -32.63 -1.28
N ASP A 35 -36.09 -32.03 -2.44
CA ASP A 35 -35.92 -30.64 -2.84
C ASP A 35 -36.98 -29.71 -2.22
N ASP A 36 -36.58 -28.44 -2.14
CA ASP A 36 -37.38 -27.24 -2.43
C ASP A 36 -38.30 -26.60 -1.36
N SER A 37 -38.45 -25.29 -1.56
CA SER A 37 -39.44 -24.34 -1.06
C SER A 37 -39.08 -23.54 0.19
N GLY A 38 -38.66 -22.30 -0.09
CA GLY A 38 -38.63 -21.21 0.86
C GLY A 38 -39.99 -20.86 1.45
N MET A 39 -39.94 -20.41 2.70
CA MET A 39 -41.00 -19.65 3.35
C MET A 39 -40.32 -18.56 4.15
N MET A 40 -40.54 -17.32 3.74
CA MET A 40 -40.29 -16.16 4.58
C MET A 40 -41.27 -16.21 5.75
N MET A 41 -40.78 -16.05 6.97
CA MET A 41 -41.59 -15.75 8.14
C MET A 41 -40.91 -14.58 8.85
N ASP A 42 -41.55 -13.42 8.71
CA ASP A 42 -41.44 -12.31 9.64
C ASP A 42 -41.81 -12.82 11.04
N VAL A 43 -40.97 -12.54 12.03
CA VAL A 43 -41.33 -12.73 13.45
C VAL A 43 -40.94 -11.48 14.21
N ASP A 44 -42.00 -10.86 14.74
CA ASP A 44 -42.00 -9.67 15.56
C ASP A 44 -41.14 -9.81 16.82
N MET A 45 -40.58 -8.66 17.17
CA MET A 45 -39.79 -8.37 18.35
C MET A 45 -40.75 -8.05 19.50
N ASP A 46 -40.81 -8.91 20.53
CA ASP A 46 -41.23 -8.52 21.90
C ASP A 46 -40.85 -9.58 22.95
N SER A 47 -40.10 -9.12 23.96
CA SER A 47 -40.07 -9.47 25.40
C SER A 47 -40.28 -10.92 25.86
N ASP A 48 -39.29 -11.54 26.53
CA ASP A 48 -39.11 -11.44 27.99
C ASP A 48 -38.07 -12.44 28.52
N ASP A 49 -37.43 -12.00 29.60
CA ASP A 49 -36.56 -12.70 30.53
C ASP A 49 -37.18 -14.02 31.03
N SER A 50 -36.45 -15.13 30.88
CA SER A 50 -36.58 -16.35 31.70
C SER A 50 -35.43 -17.31 31.40
N THR A 51 -34.40 -17.25 32.24
CA THR A 51 -33.42 -18.33 32.43
C THR A 51 -34.12 -19.65 32.77
N VAL A 52 -34.11 -20.61 31.84
CA VAL A 52 -34.43 -22.01 32.11
C VAL A 52 -33.22 -22.86 31.69
N GLN A 53 -32.41 -23.24 32.68
CA GLN A 53 -31.41 -24.30 32.55
C GLN A 53 -32.11 -25.63 32.25
N ALA A 54 -31.89 -26.18 31.05
CA ALA A 54 -32.15 -27.58 30.77
C ALA A 54 -30.97 -28.44 31.27
N PRO A 55 -31.21 -29.64 31.83
CA PRO A 55 -30.17 -30.48 32.40
C PRO A 55 -29.32 -31.10 31.29
N SER A 56 -28.06 -30.67 31.21
CA SER A 56 -27.07 -31.20 30.27
C SER A 56 -26.63 -32.60 30.69
N GLN A 57 -26.86 -33.59 29.82
CA GLN A 57 -26.19 -34.89 29.89
C GLN A 57 -24.65 -34.71 29.85
N PRO A 58 -23.88 -35.55 30.57
CA PRO A 58 -22.42 -35.46 30.55
C PRO A 58 -21.88 -35.83 29.16
N ARG A 59 -21.16 -34.89 28.54
CA ARG A 59 -20.45 -35.11 27.26
C ARG A 59 -19.06 -35.67 27.53
N LEU A 60 -18.61 -36.56 26.64
CA LEU A 60 -17.24 -37.10 26.61
C LEU A 60 -16.22 -35.97 26.41
N ALA A 61 -15.15 -36.00 27.21
CA ALA A 61 -14.15 -34.94 27.39
C ALA A 61 -13.31 -34.55 26.14
N GLY A 62 -13.62 -35.09 24.96
CA GLY A 62 -12.84 -34.90 23.74
C GLY A 62 -13.26 -33.74 22.82
N ASN A 63 -14.31 -32.97 23.16
CA ASN A 63 -14.96 -32.04 22.22
C ASN A 63 -15.09 -30.58 22.71
N LEU A 64 -14.21 -30.13 23.61
CA LEU A 64 -14.25 -28.74 24.09
C LEU A 64 -13.31 -27.86 23.26
N THR A 65 -13.84 -26.74 22.76
CA THR A 65 -13.07 -25.76 21.97
C THR A 65 -12.26 -24.86 22.89
N HIS A 66 -11.17 -24.26 22.37
CA HIS A 66 -10.17 -23.47 23.11
C HIS A 66 -10.76 -22.35 23.99
N GLY A 67 -12.01 -21.89 23.77
CA GLY A 67 -12.67 -20.87 24.58
C GLY A 67 -13.44 -21.38 25.80
N GLU A 68 -13.71 -22.67 25.92
CA GLU A 68 -14.61 -23.21 26.96
C GLU A 68 -13.87 -23.66 28.24
N TRP A 69 -12.54 -23.59 28.24
CA TRP A 69 -11.70 -23.94 29.40
C TRP A 69 -11.14 -22.73 30.16
N PHE A 70 -11.26 -21.54 29.58
CA PHE A 70 -10.89 -20.30 30.25
C PHE A 70 -12.15 -19.72 30.85
N LEU A 71 -12.18 -19.63 32.18
CA LEU A 71 -13.19 -18.86 32.89
C LEU A 71 -13.17 -17.41 32.36
N PRO A 72 -14.32 -16.69 32.36
CA PRO A 72 -14.33 -15.27 32.02
C PRO A 72 -13.28 -14.52 32.83
N GLU A 73 -12.49 -13.68 32.15
CA GLU A 73 -11.55 -12.74 32.75
C GLU A 73 -12.37 -11.71 33.57
N ASP A 74 -12.69 -12.05 34.83
CA ASP A 74 -13.01 -11.05 35.84
C ASP A 74 -11.69 -10.70 36.55
N ASP A 75 -11.25 -9.47 36.27
CA ASP A 75 -10.09 -8.82 36.89
C ASP A 75 -10.27 -8.78 38.42
N GLU A 76 -9.50 -9.60 39.16
CA GLU A 76 -8.85 -9.31 40.45
C GLU A 76 -8.38 -10.63 41.10
N ASP A 77 -7.07 -10.72 41.40
CA ASP A 77 -6.41 -11.74 42.23
C ASP A 77 -6.26 -13.18 41.68
N ASP A 78 -5.42 -13.35 40.64
CA ASP A 78 -4.84 -14.67 40.26
C ASP A 78 -3.72 -15.13 41.22
N ALA A 79 -3.98 -15.13 42.52
CA ALA A 79 -3.32 -16.04 43.43
C ALA A 79 -4.12 -17.34 43.39
N MET A 80 -3.76 -18.27 42.49
CA MET A 80 -4.27 -19.65 42.53
C MET A 80 -4.10 -20.14 43.97
N ASP A 81 -5.20 -20.23 44.70
CA ASP A 81 -5.17 -20.49 46.12
C ASP A 81 -4.57 -21.88 46.30
N ILE A 82 -3.63 -22.03 47.25
CA ILE A 82 -2.99 -23.32 47.56
C ILE A 82 -4.07 -24.41 47.80
N MET A 83 -5.25 -24.00 48.28
CA MET A 83 -6.43 -24.84 48.46
C MET A 83 -6.98 -25.44 47.16
N ASP A 84 -6.95 -24.74 46.03
CA ASP A 84 -7.42 -25.25 44.73
C ASP A 84 -6.46 -26.27 44.13
N MET A 85 -5.15 -26.09 44.34
CA MET A 85 -4.15 -27.09 43.94
C MET A 85 -4.32 -28.39 44.74
N PHE A 86 -4.61 -28.30 46.04
CA PHE A 86 -4.94 -29.47 46.87
C PHE A 86 -6.26 -30.11 46.44
N ALA A 87 -7.28 -29.34 46.10
CA ALA A 87 -8.57 -29.85 45.65
C ALA A 87 -8.45 -30.62 44.33
N LEU A 88 -7.69 -30.12 43.35
CA LEU A 88 -7.46 -30.81 42.08
C LEU A 88 -6.70 -32.12 42.28
N SER A 89 -5.64 -32.10 43.11
CA SER A 89 -4.85 -33.30 43.40
C SER A 89 -5.67 -34.37 44.15
N LEU A 90 -6.54 -33.96 45.07
CA LEU A 90 -7.44 -34.84 45.80
C LEU A 90 -8.53 -35.42 44.89
N ALA A 91 -9.10 -34.60 43.98
CA ALA A 91 -10.07 -35.07 43.01
C ALA A 91 -9.48 -36.14 42.08
N ILE A 92 -8.27 -35.93 41.57
CA ILE A 92 -7.55 -36.90 40.75
C ILE A 92 -7.32 -38.20 41.54
N PHE A 93 -6.87 -38.09 42.80
CA PHE A 93 -6.64 -39.26 43.65
C PHE A 93 -7.93 -40.07 43.89
N THR A 94 -9.04 -39.41 44.21
CA THR A 94 -10.33 -40.07 44.40
C THR A 94 -10.84 -40.75 43.13
N MET A 95 -10.67 -40.13 41.96
CA MET A 95 -11.03 -40.75 40.68
C MET A 95 -10.16 -41.97 40.37
N LEU A 96 -8.86 -41.90 40.66
CA LEU A 96 -7.92 -43.00 40.44
C LEU A 96 -8.27 -44.21 41.33
N ASP A 97 -8.64 -43.97 42.59
CA ASP A 97 -9.12 -45.01 43.50
C ASP A 97 -10.45 -45.62 43.05
N THR A 98 -11.36 -44.83 42.48
CA THR A 98 -12.59 -45.39 41.88
C THR A 98 -12.30 -46.23 40.62
N LEU A 99 -11.37 -45.80 39.76
CA LEU A 99 -10.94 -46.56 38.58
C LEU A 99 -10.27 -47.89 38.98
N ARG A 100 -9.43 -47.87 40.02
CA ARG A 100 -8.84 -49.10 40.60
C ARG A 100 -9.90 -50.08 41.08
N GLY A 101 -10.95 -49.59 41.74
CA GLY A 101 -12.09 -50.40 42.15
C GLY A 101 -12.75 -51.09 40.96
N VAL A 102 -13.09 -50.31 39.93
CA VAL A 102 -13.74 -50.81 38.70
C VAL A 102 -12.86 -51.79 37.93
N TRP A 103 -11.57 -51.50 37.76
CA TRP A 103 -10.64 -52.40 37.08
C TRP A 103 -10.48 -53.74 37.81
N ASN A 104 -10.41 -53.72 39.14
CA ASN A 104 -10.42 -54.93 39.95
C ASN A 104 -11.73 -55.72 39.80
N GLU A 105 -12.88 -55.04 39.80
CA GLU A 105 -14.20 -55.67 39.65
C GLU A 105 -14.37 -56.37 38.28
N ILE A 106 -13.82 -55.79 37.21
CA ILE A 106 -13.88 -56.34 35.85
C ILE A 106 -12.78 -57.40 35.60
N GLY A 107 -11.81 -57.53 36.50
CA GLY A 107 -10.72 -58.49 36.41
C GLY A 107 -9.55 -58.06 35.52
N LEU A 108 -9.35 -56.76 35.33
CA LEU A 108 -8.20 -56.20 34.61
C LEU A 108 -6.97 -56.10 35.53
N ASN A 109 -5.77 -56.16 34.94
CA ASN A 109 -4.53 -55.91 35.68
C ASN A 109 -4.40 -54.41 35.98
N VAL A 110 -4.69 -54.03 37.21
CA VAL A 110 -4.62 -52.64 37.69
C VAL A 110 -3.25 -52.00 37.43
N ALA A 111 -2.16 -52.75 37.61
CA ALA A 111 -0.82 -52.21 37.40
C ALA A 111 -0.53 -51.88 35.93
N GLU A 112 -1.06 -52.66 35.00
CA GLU A 112 -0.94 -52.38 33.56
C GLU A 112 -1.81 -51.20 33.14
N GLN A 113 -3.03 -51.10 33.68
CA GLN A 113 -3.93 -49.97 33.38
C GLN A 113 -3.42 -48.65 33.95
N GLU A 114 -2.85 -48.66 35.16
CA GLU A 114 -2.20 -47.48 35.73
C GLU A 114 -0.98 -47.06 34.93
N ALA A 115 -0.13 -48.00 34.49
CA ALA A 115 1.02 -47.68 33.65
C ALA A 115 0.61 -47.07 32.30
N GLU A 116 -0.48 -47.55 31.70
CA GLU A 116 -1.02 -47.00 30.46
C GLU A 116 -1.65 -45.62 30.67
N LEU A 117 -2.38 -45.42 31.78
CA LEU A 117 -2.93 -44.11 32.14
C LEU A 117 -1.81 -43.08 32.38
N ASP A 118 -0.76 -43.46 33.11
CA ASP A 118 0.42 -42.62 33.34
C ASP A 118 1.13 -42.27 32.03
N ARG A 119 1.25 -43.23 31.11
CA ARG A 119 1.81 -43.00 29.77
C ARG A 119 0.97 -41.97 28.99
N GLN A 120 -0.34 -42.15 28.94
CA GLN A 120 -1.25 -41.22 28.26
C GLN A 120 -1.22 -39.83 28.86
N LEU A 121 -1.18 -39.74 30.20
CA LEU A 121 -1.07 -38.47 30.91
C LEU A 121 0.26 -37.77 30.61
N GLN A 122 1.37 -38.51 30.55
CA GLN A 122 2.66 -37.97 30.17
C GLN A 122 2.67 -37.45 28.72
N GLU A 123 2.09 -38.19 27.78
CA GLU A 123 1.97 -37.76 26.38
C GLU A 123 1.11 -36.50 26.26
N PHE A 124 0.01 -36.42 27.00
CA PHE A 124 -0.84 -35.24 27.04
C PHE A 124 -0.09 -34.01 27.58
N TYR A 125 0.64 -34.15 28.70
CA TYR A 125 1.43 -33.04 29.23
C TYR A 125 2.55 -32.60 28.30
N GLN A 126 3.25 -33.54 27.64
CA GLN A 126 4.27 -33.22 26.64
C GLN A 126 3.68 -32.44 25.47
N TYR A 127 2.51 -32.86 24.98
CA TYR A 127 1.79 -32.14 23.93
C TYR A 127 1.44 -30.71 24.37
N LYS A 128 0.92 -30.53 25.59
CA LYS A 128 0.57 -29.19 26.11
C LYS A 128 1.78 -28.29 26.30
N VAL A 129 2.91 -28.83 26.76
CA VAL A 129 4.17 -28.07 26.87
C VAL A 129 4.66 -27.66 25.49
N MET A 130 4.61 -28.56 24.51
CA MET A 130 4.99 -28.27 23.13
C MET A 130 4.10 -27.19 22.52
N ASP A 131 2.78 -27.29 22.69
CA ASP A 131 1.80 -26.31 22.22
C ASP A 131 2.06 -24.92 22.83
N ALA A 132 2.21 -24.82 24.15
CA ALA A 132 2.54 -23.57 24.83
C ALA A 132 3.89 -22.98 24.35
N ASN A 133 4.89 -23.82 24.08
CA ASN A 133 6.18 -23.37 23.58
C ASN A 133 6.11 -22.89 22.11
N ASN A 134 5.22 -23.47 21.30
CA ASN A 134 4.95 -22.98 19.95
C ASN A 134 4.28 -21.61 20.00
N THR A 135 3.26 -21.42 20.84
CA THR A 135 2.61 -20.12 21.05
C THR A 135 3.60 -19.07 21.54
N LYS A 136 4.47 -19.44 22.49
CA LYS A 136 5.57 -18.58 22.95
C LYS A 136 6.49 -18.14 21.81
N SER A 137 6.86 -19.08 20.93
CA SER A 137 7.73 -18.78 19.78
C SER A 137 7.06 -17.83 18.81
N GLN A 138 5.76 -18.04 18.55
CA GLN A 138 4.97 -17.15 17.69
C GLN A 138 4.96 -15.70 18.21
N TYR A 139 4.73 -15.50 19.51
CA TYR A 139 4.79 -14.16 20.11
C TYR A 139 6.16 -13.49 19.93
N LEU A 140 7.26 -14.24 20.08
CA LEU A 140 8.61 -13.71 19.92
C LEU A 140 8.88 -13.32 18.47
N ASP A 141 8.45 -14.14 17.51
CA ASP A 141 8.59 -13.86 16.08
C ASP A 141 7.79 -12.62 15.66
N ASP A 142 6.53 -12.51 16.12
CA ASP A 142 5.67 -11.37 15.82
C ASP A 142 6.22 -10.06 16.42
N ILE A 143 6.70 -10.10 17.66
CA ILE A 143 7.38 -8.95 18.30
C ILE A 143 8.62 -8.54 17.51
N ALA A 144 9.48 -9.51 17.16
CA ALA A 144 10.73 -9.22 16.43
C ALA A 144 10.45 -8.64 15.04
N SER A 145 9.45 -9.19 14.33
CA SER A 145 8.99 -8.69 13.04
C SER A 145 8.50 -7.25 13.12
N MET A 146 7.59 -6.95 14.06
CA MET A 146 7.07 -5.59 14.24
C MET A 146 8.16 -4.59 14.67
N GLN A 147 9.11 -5.00 15.53
CA GLN A 147 10.23 -4.15 15.92
C GLN A 147 11.17 -3.82 14.75
N HIS A 148 11.35 -4.77 13.82
CA HIS A 148 12.10 -4.54 12.58
C HIS A 148 11.40 -3.49 11.70
N ASP A 149 10.08 -3.63 11.51
CA ASP A 149 9.29 -2.68 10.71
C ASP A 149 9.25 -1.29 11.35
N ILE A 150 9.08 -1.21 12.67
CA ILE A 150 9.17 0.05 13.43
C ILE A 150 10.51 0.75 13.18
N SER A 151 11.62 0.00 13.21
CA SER A 151 12.96 0.55 12.96
C SER A 151 13.09 1.10 11.53
N THR A 152 12.49 0.41 10.56
CA THR A 152 12.42 0.86 9.17
C THR A 152 11.58 2.14 9.04
N PHE A 153 10.39 2.19 9.65
CA PHE A 153 9.51 3.35 9.63
C PHE A 153 10.16 4.57 10.29
N VAL A 154 10.79 4.40 11.44
CA VAL A 154 11.53 5.48 12.13
C VAL A 154 12.63 6.03 11.23
N THR A 155 13.36 5.17 10.52
CA THR A 155 14.41 5.60 9.59
C THR A 155 13.84 6.40 8.40
N GLN A 156 12.68 6.02 7.88
CA GLN A 156 12.02 6.72 6.77
C GLN A 156 11.38 8.05 7.21
N LEU A 157 10.80 8.10 8.41
CA LEU A 157 10.08 9.26 8.93
C LEU A 157 11.00 10.33 9.53
N GLY A 158 12.17 9.94 10.04
CA GLY A 158 13.13 10.82 10.73
C GLY A 158 12.60 11.43 12.02
N ASP A 159 13.21 12.53 12.48
CA ASP A 159 12.75 13.23 13.69
C ASP A 159 11.30 13.73 13.55
N PRO A 160 10.48 13.66 14.62
CA PRO A 160 10.82 13.33 16.01
C PRO A 160 10.71 11.82 16.35
N PHE A 161 10.49 10.94 15.37
CA PHE A 161 10.26 9.53 15.63
C PHE A 161 11.57 8.85 16.05
N LYS A 162 11.51 8.04 17.10
CA LYS A 162 12.65 7.28 17.61
C LYS A 162 12.20 5.87 17.90
N VAL A 163 13.10 4.91 17.67
CA VAL A 163 12.87 3.52 18.10
C VAL A 163 12.76 3.54 19.63
N PRO A 164 11.66 3.03 20.20
CA PRO A 164 11.51 2.93 21.64
C PRO A 164 12.70 2.15 22.23
N LYS A 165 13.55 2.83 22.99
CA LYS A 165 14.63 2.18 23.75
C LYS A 165 14.01 1.66 25.04
N ASP A 166 13.90 0.34 25.13
CA ASP A 166 13.35 -0.37 26.28
C ASP A 166 11.92 0.05 26.64
N MET A 167 10.93 -0.54 25.95
CA MET A 167 9.49 -0.44 26.27
C MET A 167 9.11 -1.02 27.67
N GLY A 168 10.05 -1.15 28.61
CA GLY A 168 9.84 -1.86 29.88
C GLY A 168 9.44 -3.32 29.68
N LEU A 169 9.75 -3.88 28.51
CA LEU A 169 9.22 -5.16 28.03
C LEU A 169 9.61 -6.31 28.96
N GLN A 170 10.80 -6.26 29.57
CA GLN A 170 11.33 -7.37 30.35
C GLN A 170 10.53 -7.71 31.61
N SER A 171 9.66 -6.81 32.08
CA SER A 171 8.80 -7.03 33.25
C SER A 171 7.38 -7.47 32.91
N LYS A 172 7.01 -7.53 31.63
CA LYS A 172 5.65 -7.79 31.16
C LYS A 172 5.54 -9.17 30.51
N SER A 173 4.34 -9.74 30.48
CA SER A 173 4.07 -10.98 29.76
C SER A 173 4.27 -10.79 28.24
N LEU A 174 4.53 -11.86 27.50
CA LEU A 174 4.72 -11.77 26.04
C LEU A 174 3.47 -11.23 25.32
N LYS A 175 2.26 -11.56 25.81
CA LYS A 175 0.99 -11.04 25.27
C LYS A 175 0.91 -9.51 25.43
N GLU A 176 1.27 -8.98 26.59
CA GLU A 176 1.30 -7.53 26.82
C GLU A 176 2.41 -6.83 26.04
N GLN A 177 3.58 -7.45 25.95
CA GLN A 177 4.69 -6.94 25.14
C GLN A 177 4.28 -6.81 23.67
N GLU A 178 3.64 -7.84 23.11
CA GLU A 178 3.13 -7.85 21.76
C GLU A 178 2.07 -6.76 21.55
N ALA A 179 1.13 -6.60 22.48
CA ALA A 179 0.10 -5.56 22.40
C ALA A 179 0.68 -4.14 22.36
N LEU A 180 1.72 -3.86 23.15
CA LEU A 180 2.41 -2.56 23.15
C LEU A 180 3.15 -2.31 21.84
N VAL A 181 3.91 -3.30 21.36
CA VAL A 181 4.64 -3.21 20.10
C VAL A 181 3.68 -3.03 18.93
N ARG A 182 2.53 -3.73 18.95
CA ARG A 182 1.48 -3.60 17.94
C ARG A 182 0.86 -2.20 17.93
N ALA A 183 0.58 -1.62 19.09
CA ALA A 183 0.04 -0.26 19.17
C ALA A 183 1.01 0.78 18.57
N ASP A 184 2.31 0.68 18.88
CA ASP A 184 3.34 1.55 18.31
C ASP A 184 3.50 1.34 16.80
N PHE A 185 3.48 0.08 16.35
CA PHE A 185 3.51 -0.29 14.94
C PHE A 185 2.33 0.33 14.18
N ASP A 186 1.11 0.16 14.67
CA ASP A 186 -0.10 0.68 14.02
C ASP A 186 -0.11 2.21 13.96
N ALA A 187 0.37 2.88 15.02
CA ALA A 187 0.51 4.32 15.05
C ALA A 187 1.51 4.83 13.99
N LEU A 188 2.69 4.22 13.91
CA LEU A 188 3.71 4.59 12.93
C LEU A 188 3.28 4.26 11.50
N LYS A 189 2.68 3.09 11.28
CA LYS A 189 2.16 2.66 9.98
C LYS A 189 1.15 3.65 9.43
N ARG A 190 0.22 4.13 10.26
CA ARG A 190 -0.78 5.13 9.86
C ARG A 190 -0.11 6.42 9.35
N VAL A 191 0.96 6.88 10.01
CA VAL A 191 1.73 8.06 9.58
C VAL A 191 2.50 7.80 8.29
N VAL A 192 3.12 6.62 8.15
CA VAL A 192 3.82 6.21 6.92
C VAL A 192 2.88 6.17 5.73
N ASP A 193 1.69 5.58 5.89
CA ASP A 193 0.68 5.49 4.83
C ASP A 193 0.18 6.88 4.41
N GLU A 194 -0.10 7.76 5.38
CA GLU A 194 -0.52 9.13 5.12
C GLU A 194 0.57 9.92 4.36
N ARG A 195 1.81 9.89 4.85
CA ARG A 195 2.93 10.60 4.21
C ARG A 195 3.28 10.04 2.84
N THR A 196 3.18 8.72 2.66
CA THR A 196 3.38 8.07 1.37
C THR A 196 2.31 8.49 0.38
N SER A 197 1.04 8.54 0.81
CA SER A 197 -0.06 9.05 -0.01
C SER A 197 0.18 10.50 -0.42
N ALA A 198 0.51 11.38 0.54
CA ALA A 198 0.81 12.79 0.29
C ALA A 198 1.99 12.97 -0.68
N LEU A 199 3.10 12.26 -0.47
CA LEU A 199 4.25 12.31 -1.35
C LEU A 199 3.91 11.79 -2.75
N SER A 200 3.14 10.71 -2.85
CA SER A 200 2.72 10.15 -4.14
C SER A 200 1.88 11.13 -4.95
N ALA A 201 1.01 11.91 -4.30
CA ALA A 201 0.20 12.93 -4.95
C ALA A 201 1.08 14.06 -5.52
N VAL A 202 2.03 14.56 -4.73
CA VAL A 202 2.96 15.61 -5.17
C VAL A 202 3.87 15.11 -6.30
N VAL A 203 4.38 13.88 -6.22
CA VAL A 203 5.23 13.28 -7.27
C VAL A 203 4.45 13.06 -8.57
N LYS A 204 3.18 12.62 -8.49
CA LYS A 204 2.30 12.47 -9.66
C LYS A 204 2.06 13.81 -10.34
N GLU A 205 1.78 14.86 -9.55
CA GLU A 205 1.57 16.21 -10.08
C GLU A 205 2.85 16.77 -10.71
N LEU A 206 4.00 16.58 -10.05
CA LEU A 206 5.31 16.98 -10.60
C LEU A 206 5.60 16.28 -11.92
N SER A 207 5.39 14.97 -11.99
CA SER A 207 5.58 14.16 -13.21
C SER A 207 4.65 14.62 -14.34
N TYR A 208 3.41 14.97 -14.02
CA TYR A 208 2.46 15.51 -14.99
C TYR A 208 2.96 16.84 -15.58
N ILE A 209 3.43 17.77 -14.74
CA ILE A 209 3.97 19.06 -15.20
C ILE A 209 5.26 18.85 -16.02
N GLN A 210 6.15 17.96 -15.59
CA GLN A 210 7.35 17.60 -16.35
C GLN A 210 7.00 17.05 -17.73
N ALA A 211 6.02 16.13 -17.81
CA ALA A 211 5.55 15.59 -19.08
C ALA A 211 4.96 16.67 -19.99
N LEU A 212 4.14 17.60 -19.45
CA LEU A 212 3.63 18.75 -20.21
C LEU A 212 4.75 19.62 -20.77
N MET A 213 5.86 19.74 -20.04
CA MET A 213 7.04 20.50 -20.45
C MET A 213 7.98 19.72 -21.37
N GLY A 214 7.67 18.46 -21.70
CA GLY A 214 8.51 17.58 -22.50
C GLY A 214 9.76 17.07 -21.77
N GLU A 215 9.75 17.11 -20.43
CA GLU A 215 10.84 16.64 -19.58
C GLU A 215 10.57 15.20 -19.10
N ALA A 216 11.62 14.40 -18.97
CA ALA A 216 11.50 13.06 -18.40
C ALA A 216 11.21 13.17 -16.88
N PRO A 217 10.25 12.39 -16.34
CA PRO A 217 9.98 12.39 -14.93
C PRO A 217 11.19 11.90 -14.13
N GLU A 218 11.53 12.62 -13.07
CA GLU A 218 12.64 12.23 -12.19
C GLU A 218 12.26 10.97 -11.40
N LYS A 219 13.15 9.97 -11.41
CA LYS A 219 12.91 8.73 -10.67
C LYS A 219 13.04 9.01 -9.16
N PRO A 220 12.04 8.65 -8.33
CA PRO A 220 12.15 8.82 -6.90
C PRO A 220 13.30 7.98 -6.34
N SER A 221 14.03 8.56 -5.38
CA SER A 221 15.07 7.86 -4.63
C SER A 221 14.47 6.71 -3.82
N GLN A 222 15.17 5.57 -3.76
CA GLN A 222 14.83 4.46 -2.88
C GLN A 222 15.95 4.28 -1.85
N PRO A 223 15.65 4.20 -0.54
CA PRO A 223 14.32 4.25 0.08
C PRO A 223 13.65 5.64 0.01
N LEU A 224 12.31 5.69 0.08
CA LEU A 224 11.56 6.94 0.05
C LEU A 224 11.88 7.76 1.31
N ASP A 225 12.28 9.02 1.11
CA ASP A 225 12.46 9.99 2.17
C ASP A 225 11.08 10.55 2.59
N LEU A 226 10.50 9.97 3.65
CA LEU A 226 9.23 10.39 4.24
C LEU A 226 9.41 11.42 5.36
N THR A 227 10.60 12.00 5.50
CA THR A 227 10.82 13.10 6.45
C THR A 227 10.02 14.32 6.00
N ALA A 228 9.64 15.18 6.96
CA ALA A 228 8.96 16.45 6.63
C ALA A 228 9.81 17.28 5.65
N ALA A 229 11.12 17.35 5.89
CA ALA A 229 12.06 18.03 5.01
C ALA A 229 12.18 17.40 3.61
N GLY A 230 12.05 16.07 3.50
CA GLY A 230 12.00 15.36 2.22
C GLY A 230 10.76 15.73 1.42
N ILE A 231 9.59 15.68 2.07
CA ILE A 231 8.30 16.06 1.46
C ILE A 231 8.31 17.53 1.04
N ASP A 232 8.81 18.42 1.89
CA ASP A 232 8.87 19.86 1.59
C ASP A 232 9.82 20.16 0.44
N ARG A 233 10.95 19.45 0.33
CA ARG A 233 11.85 19.54 -0.84
C ARG A 233 11.11 19.21 -2.14
N VAL A 234 10.30 18.15 -2.17
CA VAL A 234 9.53 17.78 -3.37
C VAL A 234 8.41 18.78 -3.65
N LYS A 235 7.74 19.32 -2.62
CA LYS A 235 6.76 20.40 -2.77
C LYS A 235 7.39 21.68 -3.32
N ASP A 236 8.58 22.03 -2.87
CA ASP A 236 9.33 23.19 -3.38
C ASP A 236 9.74 22.98 -4.84
N ALA A 237 10.22 21.78 -5.20
CA ALA A 237 10.49 21.43 -6.59
C ALA A 237 9.22 21.59 -7.46
N LEU A 238 8.07 21.11 -6.98
CA LEU A 238 6.78 21.30 -7.65
C LEU A 238 6.43 22.78 -7.80
N ARG A 239 6.62 23.60 -6.76
CA ARG A 239 6.36 25.05 -6.81
C ARG A 239 7.23 25.74 -7.86
N VAL A 240 8.52 25.40 -7.91
CA VAL A 240 9.46 25.93 -8.91
C VAL A 240 9.03 25.50 -10.32
N LYS A 241 8.69 24.23 -10.51
CA LYS A 241 8.23 23.72 -11.81
C LYS A 241 6.90 24.35 -12.26
N LYS A 242 5.94 24.59 -11.36
CA LYS A 242 4.70 25.34 -11.66
C LYS A 242 4.99 26.77 -12.14
N LYS A 243 5.94 27.46 -11.49
CA LYS A 243 6.35 28.81 -11.89
C LYS A 243 7.02 28.79 -13.27
N GLU A 244 7.92 27.83 -13.50
CA GLU A 244 8.58 27.65 -14.80
C GLU A 244 7.56 27.35 -15.91
N GLN A 245 6.61 26.45 -15.64
CA GLN A 245 5.51 26.14 -16.54
C GLN A 245 4.71 27.42 -16.92
N ALA A 246 4.33 28.23 -15.93
CA ALA A 246 3.59 29.47 -16.17
C ALA A 246 4.41 30.48 -17.02
N ASN A 247 5.69 30.66 -16.69
CA ASN A 247 6.59 31.53 -17.47
C ASN A 247 6.71 31.06 -18.92
N ARG A 248 6.88 29.75 -19.11
CA ARG A 248 7.04 29.14 -20.43
C ARG A 248 5.76 29.25 -21.26
N ARG A 249 4.60 29.01 -20.64
CA ARG A 249 3.30 29.27 -21.27
C ARG A 249 3.17 30.71 -21.73
N GLN A 250 3.55 31.68 -20.88
CA GLN A 250 3.52 33.10 -21.24
C GLN A 250 4.47 33.42 -22.41
N ALA A 251 5.67 32.84 -22.42
CA ALA A 251 6.61 33.01 -23.52
C ALA A 251 6.06 32.46 -24.85
N ILE A 252 5.46 31.27 -24.84
CA ILE A 252 4.81 30.69 -26.03
C ILE A 252 3.71 31.61 -26.55
N LEU A 253 2.84 32.10 -25.67
CA LEU A 253 1.75 33.01 -26.06
C LEU A 253 2.28 34.30 -26.69
N LYS A 254 3.36 34.85 -26.14
CA LYS A 254 3.98 36.06 -26.68
C LYS A 254 4.54 35.84 -28.09
N VAL A 255 5.32 34.78 -28.30
CA VAL A 255 5.92 34.48 -29.61
C VAL A 255 4.83 34.09 -30.62
N ALA A 256 3.77 33.40 -30.19
CA ALA A 256 2.62 33.09 -31.05
C ALA A 256 1.84 34.34 -31.47
N ASP A 257 1.68 35.32 -30.58
CA ASP A 257 1.03 36.59 -30.93
C ASP A 257 1.87 37.40 -31.92
N GLU A 258 3.19 37.47 -31.71
CA GLU A 258 4.13 38.08 -32.67
C GLU A 258 4.05 37.40 -34.05
N TYR A 259 3.99 36.06 -34.07
CA TYR A 259 3.80 35.28 -35.29
C TYR A 259 2.49 35.62 -35.99
N ARG A 260 1.38 35.65 -35.26
CA ARG A 260 0.05 35.99 -35.79
C ARG A 260 0.02 37.37 -36.44
N VAL A 261 0.57 38.38 -35.76
CA VAL A 261 0.65 39.75 -36.30
C VAL A 261 1.46 39.79 -37.60
N LEU A 262 2.55 39.02 -37.70
CA LEU A 262 3.34 38.94 -38.93
C LEU A 262 2.62 38.19 -40.05
N VAL A 263 1.91 37.10 -39.74
CA VAL A 263 1.08 36.39 -40.71
C VAL A 263 0.01 37.32 -41.29
N ASP A 264 -0.66 38.11 -40.45
CA ASP A 264 -1.67 39.07 -40.90
C ASP A 264 -1.09 40.19 -41.80
N GLN A 265 0.14 40.64 -41.51
CA GLN A 265 0.83 41.66 -42.30
C GLN A 265 1.37 41.14 -43.63
N VAL A 266 1.97 39.95 -43.62
CA VAL A 266 2.62 39.37 -44.79
C VAL A 266 1.60 38.66 -45.68
N GLN A 267 0.50 38.15 -45.11
CA GLN A 267 -0.51 37.33 -45.81
C GLN A 267 0.15 36.25 -46.68
N PRO A 268 0.89 35.31 -46.06
CA PRO A 268 1.46 34.18 -46.78
C PRO A 268 0.33 33.37 -47.42
N VAL A 269 0.57 32.91 -48.66
CA VAL A 269 -0.45 32.21 -49.47
C VAL A 269 -0.77 30.83 -48.89
N ASP A 270 0.25 30.14 -48.38
CA ASP A 270 0.14 28.80 -47.83
C ASP A 270 0.62 28.77 -46.37
N LEU A 271 -0.30 28.49 -45.45
CA LEU A 271 -0.01 28.20 -44.05
C LEU A 271 -0.05 26.68 -43.84
N SER A 272 0.96 26.13 -43.17
CA SER A 272 0.94 24.73 -42.74
C SER A 272 -0.12 24.51 -41.64
N ASP A 273 -0.48 23.26 -41.39
CA ASP A 273 -1.42 22.93 -40.31
C ASP A 273 -0.88 23.33 -38.93
N PHE A 274 0.45 23.28 -38.74
CA PHE A 274 1.10 23.83 -37.56
C PHE A 274 0.89 25.34 -37.45
N ASP A 275 1.11 26.10 -38.53
CA ASP A 275 0.97 27.55 -38.52
C ASP A 275 -0.48 27.97 -38.26
N ARG A 276 -1.45 27.27 -38.89
CA ARG A 276 -2.88 27.46 -38.62
C ARG A 276 -3.21 27.19 -37.15
N SER A 277 -2.64 26.13 -36.58
CA SER A 277 -2.83 25.76 -35.18
C SER A 277 -2.34 26.86 -34.23
N VAL A 278 -1.15 27.41 -34.48
CA VAL A 278 -0.56 28.52 -33.70
C VAL A 278 -1.42 29.78 -33.80
N VAL A 279 -1.89 30.15 -34.99
CA VAL A 279 -2.68 31.37 -35.23
C VAL A 279 -4.08 31.30 -34.61
N THR A 280 -4.69 30.11 -34.57
CA THR A 280 -6.12 29.97 -34.19
C THR A 280 -6.37 29.46 -32.78
N ASN A 281 -5.51 28.57 -32.26
CA ASN A 281 -5.89 27.70 -31.13
C ASN A 281 -4.78 27.51 -30.08
N VAL A 282 -3.68 28.25 -30.12
CA VAL A 282 -2.52 27.99 -29.25
C VAL A 282 -2.89 28.04 -27.76
N GLU A 283 -3.76 28.96 -27.34
CA GLU A 283 -4.14 29.10 -25.93
C GLU A 283 -4.99 27.92 -25.42
N VAL A 284 -5.93 27.45 -26.25
CA VAL A 284 -6.80 26.30 -25.94
C VAL A 284 -5.97 25.01 -25.87
N GLN A 285 -5.00 24.85 -26.77
CA GLN A 285 -4.12 23.67 -26.78
C GLN A 285 -3.17 23.63 -25.58
N LEU A 286 -2.65 24.80 -25.14
CA LEU A 286 -1.82 24.92 -23.94
C LEU A 286 -2.60 24.63 -22.65
N LEU A 287 -3.89 24.94 -22.60
CA LEU A 287 -4.76 24.74 -21.43
C LEU A 287 -5.26 23.30 -21.30
N LEU A 288 -5.62 22.66 -22.41
CA LEU A 288 -6.25 21.34 -22.38
C LEU A 288 -5.25 20.19 -22.44
N GLY A 289 -3.97 20.45 -22.75
CA GLY A 289 -2.98 19.40 -23.02
C GLY A 289 -3.43 18.44 -24.14
N ARG A 290 -4.43 18.84 -24.94
CA ARG A 290 -5.08 18.05 -25.98
C ARG A 290 -4.91 18.75 -27.32
N SER A 291 -4.34 18.01 -28.27
CA SER A 291 -4.50 18.29 -29.70
C SER A 291 -5.86 17.72 -30.14
N ASN A 292 -6.70 18.53 -30.79
CA ASN A 292 -7.91 18.06 -31.47
C ASN A 292 -7.62 17.60 -32.92
N VAL A 293 -6.36 17.32 -33.28
CA VAL A 293 -5.99 16.85 -34.63
C VAL A 293 -5.80 15.33 -34.60
N PRO A 294 -6.56 14.54 -35.40
CA PRO A 294 -6.38 13.10 -35.45
C PRO A 294 -5.15 12.72 -36.29
N HIS A 295 -4.27 11.92 -35.68
CA HIS A 295 -3.31 10.98 -36.29
C HIS A 295 -2.31 11.47 -37.35
N HIS A 296 -1.11 11.85 -36.90
CA HIS A 296 0.14 11.08 -37.03
C HIS A 296 1.27 11.93 -36.46
N ASN A 297 1.99 11.38 -35.47
CA ASN A 297 2.97 12.02 -34.59
C ASN A 297 2.32 12.81 -33.44
N ASP A 298 2.07 12.10 -32.33
CA ASP A 298 1.68 12.63 -31.03
C ASP A 298 2.73 13.58 -30.47
N GLN A 299 2.73 14.81 -30.95
CA GLN A 299 3.17 15.95 -30.16
C GLN A 299 1.95 16.85 -30.06
N ALA A 300 1.20 16.70 -28.94
CA ALA A 300 0.51 17.86 -28.40
C ALA A 300 1.49 19.05 -28.44
N LEU A 301 1.00 20.28 -28.65
CA LEU A 301 1.80 21.48 -28.42
C LEU A 301 2.12 21.52 -26.91
N GLY A 302 3.07 20.68 -26.51
CA GLY A 302 3.60 20.63 -25.18
C GLY A 302 4.21 21.97 -24.88
N GLN A 303 4.25 22.31 -23.61
CA GLN A 303 4.91 23.50 -23.11
C GLN A 303 6.42 23.26 -23.09
N SER A 304 6.97 22.71 -24.18
CA SER A 304 8.38 22.40 -24.34
C SER A 304 9.13 23.61 -24.89
N LEU A 305 10.42 23.70 -24.60
CA LEU A 305 11.28 24.77 -25.14
C LEU A 305 11.37 24.68 -26.67
N ASN A 306 11.32 23.47 -27.23
CA ASN A 306 11.34 23.24 -28.68
C ASN A 306 10.19 23.94 -29.38
N LEU A 307 9.02 24.08 -28.74
CA LEU A 307 7.90 24.81 -29.33
C LEU A 307 8.19 26.31 -29.43
N ILE A 308 8.78 26.91 -28.39
CA ILE A 308 9.18 28.33 -28.42
C ILE A 308 10.19 28.55 -29.54
N GLU A 309 11.20 27.69 -29.64
CA GLU A 309 12.23 27.77 -30.68
C GLU A 309 11.65 27.63 -32.09
N LEU A 310 10.71 26.69 -32.27
CA LEU A 310 10.06 26.47 -33.55
C LEU A 310 9.24 27.70 -34.00
N ILE A 311 8.40 28.25 -33.12
CA ILE A 311 7.61 29.46 -33.47
C ILE A 311 8.56 30.65 -33.67
N SER A 312 9.62 30.79 -32.88
CA SER A 312 10.60 31.87 -33.04
C SER A 312 11.32 31.80 -34.39
N THR A 313 11.65 30.59 -34.84
CA THR A 313 12.24 30.36 -36.17
C THR A 313 11.25 30.77 -37.26
N ARG A 314 9.97 30.41 -37.13
CA ARG A 314 8.92 30.83 -38.07
C ARG A 314 8.71 32.35 -38.09
N VAL A 315 8.81 33.01 -36.94
CA VAL A 315 8.80 34.48 -36.84
C VAL A 315 9.96 35.07 -37.63
N ALA A 316 11.18 34.55 -37.47
CA ALA A 316 12.35 35.01 -38.20
C ALA A 316 12.18 34.82 -39.73
N ASP A 317 11.66 33.67 -40.17
CA ASP A 317 11.37 33.39 -41.58
C ASP A 317 10.39 34.42 -42.16
N LEU A 318 9.33 34.78 -41.43
CA LEU A 318 8.35 35.78 -41.87
C LEU A 318 8.92 37.20 -41.91
N ILE A 319 9.78 37.55 -40.95
CA ILE A 319 10.49 38.83 -40.95
C ILE A 319 11.37 38.94 -42.20
N GLN A 320 12.11 37.87 -42.51
CA GLN A 320 12.95 37.83 -43.71
C GLN A 320 12.10 37.94 -44.98
N LEU A 321 11.02 37.16 -45.08
CA LEU A 321 10.11 37.21 -46.24
C LEU A 321 9.50 38.61 -46.43
N LYS A 322 9.14 39.29 -45.34
CA LYS A 322 8.66 40.67 -45.39
C LYS A 322 9.73 41.62 -45.92
N ALA A 323 10.96 41.50 -45.45
CA ALA A 323 12.07 42.32 -45.91
C ALA A 323 12.36 42.10 -47.41
N ASP A 324 12.37 40.85 -47.86
CA ASP A 324 12.57 40.50 -49.27
C ASP A 324 11.48 41.07 -50.16
N ARG A 325 10.21 41.02 -49.72
CA ARG A 325 9.08 41.61 -50.45
C ARG A 325 9.14 43.12 -50.53
N GLU A 326 9.52 43.81 -49.47
CA GLU A 326 9.70 45.27 -49.49
C GLU A 326 10.87 45.68 -50.39
N GLN A 327 11.97 44.92 -50.39
CA GLN A 327 13.10 45.17 -51.29
C GLN A 327 12.72 44.93 -52.77
N ALA A 328 11.95 43.88 -53.06
CA ALA A 328 11.43 43.60 -54.40
C ALA A 328 10.48 44.72 -54.86
N LYS A 329 9.57 45.17 -54.00
CA LYS A 329 8.67 46.29 -54.25
C LYS A 329 9.43 47.58 -54.56
N LYS A 330 10.47 47.89 -53.79
CA LYS A 330 11.34 49.05 -54.05
C LYS A 330 12.01 48.96 -55.42
N THR A 331 12.56 47.79 -55.75
CA THR A 331 13.19 47.53 -57.06
C THR A 331 12.20 47.72 -58.21
N LEU A 332 10.97 47.23 -58.06
CA LEU A 332 9.91 47.41 -59.05
C LEU A 332 9.50 48.88 -59.20
N LEU A 333 9.37 49.62 -58.09
CA LEU A 333 9.08 51.06 -58.11
C LEU A 333 10.18 51.85 -58.83
N ASP A 334 11.45 51.52 -58.58
CA ASP A 334 12.58 52.14 -59.28
C ASP A 334 12.54 51.86 -60.79
N GLN A 335 12.21 50.63 -61.19
CA GLN A 335 12.00 50.28 -62.60
C GLN A 335 10.84 51.05 -63.22
N ILE A 336 9.72 51.19 -62.49
CA ILE A 336 8.56 51.97 -62.93
C ILE A 336 8.95 53.44 -63.12
N HIS A 337 9.70 54.04 -62.20
CA HIS A 337 10.19 55.42 -62.34
C HIS A 337 11.07 55.58 -63.59
N VAL A 338 12.01 54.66 -63.84
CA VAL A 338 12.83 54.68 -65.07
C VAL A 338 11.98 54.59 -66.33
N LEU A 339 10.93 53.75 -66.32
CA LEU A 339 10.01 53.64 -67.44
C LEU A 339 9.17 54.92 -67.62
N TRP A 340 8.70 55.53 -66.54
CA TRP A 340 7.99 56.80 -66.60
C TRP A 340 8.85 57.94 -67.17
N ASP A 341 10.11 58.04 -66.74
CA ASP A 341 11.07 59.02 -67.27
C ASP A 341 11.31 58.81 -68.78
N ARG A 342 11.43 57.55 -69.21
CA ARG A 342 11.61 57.20 -70.63
C ARG A 342 10.39 57.49 -71.50
N LEU A 343 9.20 57.28 -70.95
CA LEU A 343 7.93 57.52 -71.65
C LEU A 343 7.52 59.00 -71.63
N ASN A 344 8.32 59.87 -71.01
CA ASN A 344 8.08 61.31 -70.89
C ASN A 344 6.71 61.62 -70.26
N VAL A 345 6.24 60.73 -69.37
CA VAL A 345 5.00 60.90 -68.62
C VAL A 345 5.26 61.99 -67.58
N ARG A 346 5.03 63.25 -67.96
CA ARG A 346 5.13 64.39 -67.03
C ARG A 346 4.18 64.14 -65.86
N ARG A 347 4.71 64.34 -64.64
CA ARG A 347 3.98 64.32 -63.37
C ARG A 347 2.69 65.13 -63.43
#